data_AF-A0A973M9U7-F1
#
_entry.id   AF-A0A973M9U7-F1
#
_cell.length_a   1.000
_cell.length_b   1.000
_cell.length_c   1.000
_cell.angle_alpha   90.00
_cell.angle_beta   90.00
_cell.angle_gamma   90.00
#
_symmetry.space_group_name_H-M   'P 1'
#
loop_
_entity.id
_entity.type
_entity.pdbx_description
1 polymer ?
#
loop_
_entity_poly.entity_id
_entity_poly.type
_entity_poly.pdbx_seq_one_letter_code
_entity_poly.pdbx_strand_id
1 'polypeptide(L)'
;PVTYPEAASQALERLIPDLVRQLQERHLGARRLSLIGYRVDGSTAVASVATTIASRDPKHLLRLLADKAAALDPEFGFDAFALQADWTEDLSAAQESLVEEPSGERELARLIDRLTVKLGPTRVRRPQPFESHLPECAVEWIPALSKAEAIELPQVRRPDRLLDRPEAIDVIYATPEGMPRRFVWRRAVHDIARAEGPERIAPEWWRQPSSARLRDYYRVEDARGRRYWIYREGLIGDGRGGAPGWYIHGLFG
;
A
#
# COMPACT_ATOMS: atom_id res chain seq x y z
N PRO A 1 -15.17 -1.85 -42.76
CA PRO A 1 -14.01 -1.18 -42.13
C PRO A 1 -14.23 0.29 -41.78
N VAL A 2 -14.07 0.61 -40.49
CA VAL A 2 -14.06 1.96 -39.96
C VAL A 2 -12.61 2.43 -39.80
N THR A 3 -12.26 3.55 -40.44
CA THR A 3 -10.88 4.05 -40.49
C THR A 3 -10.65 5.33 -39.69
N TYR A 4 -11.70 5.95 -39.14
CA TYR A 4 -11.57 7.18 -38.38
C TYR A 4 -11.10 6.91 -36.93
N PRO A 5 -10.19 7.73 -36.36
CA PRO A 5 -9.61 7.51 -35.03
C PRO A 5 -10.65 7.44 -33.90
N GLU A 6 -11.80 8.09 -34.07
CA GLU A 6 -12.85 8.17 -33.05
C GLU A 6 -13.67 6.88 -32.95
N ALA A 7 -13.50 5.93 -33.87
CA ALA A 7 -14.28 4.70 -33.94
C ALA A 7 -14.24 3.89 -32.64
N ALA A 8 -13.04 3.75 -32.06
CA ALA A 8 -12.85 3.03 -30.81
C ALA A 8 -13.55 3.72 -29.64
N SER A 9 -13.52 5.05 -29.59
CA SER A 9 -14.18 5.83 -28.53
C SER A 9 -15.70 5.74 -28.64
N GLN A 10 -16.25 5.85 -29.86
CA GLN A 10 -17.69 5.70 -30.09
C GLN A 10 -18.18 4.28 -29.81
N ALA A 11 -17.37 3.27 -30.17
CA ALA A 11 -17.67 1.88 -29.83
C ALA A 11 -17.69 1.67 -28.32
N LEU A 12 -16.70 2.23 -27.60
CA LEU A 12 -16.65 2.16 -26.15
C LEU A 12 -17.89 2.80 -25.48
N GLU A 13 -18.31 3.99 -25.91
CA GLU A 13 -19.52 4.66 -25.41
C GLU A 13 -20.79 3.83 -25.60
N ARG A 14 -20.87 3.08 -26.72
CA ARG A 14 -22.01 2.20 -27.02
C ARG A 14 -21.96 0.89 -26.24
N LEU A 15 -20.78 0.28 -26.08
CA LEU A 15 -20.63 -1.05 -25.50
C LEU A 15 -20.66 -1.06 -23.97
N ILE A 16 -20.28 0.05 -23.31
CA ILE A 16 -20.27 0.13 -21.84
C ILE A 16 -21.65 -0.08 -21.21
N PRO A 17 -22.73 0.60 -21.63
CA PRO A 17 -24.06 0.39 -21.08
C PRO A 17 -24.51 -1.07 -21.16
N ASP A 18 -24.25 -1.72 -22.30
CA ASP A 18 -24.60 -3.13 -22.52
C ASP A 18 -23.81 -4.07 -21.61
N LEU A 19 -22.51 -3.85 -21.46
CA LEU A 19 -21.69 -4.64 -20.54
C LEU A 19 -22.12 -4.45 -19.08
N VAL A 20 -22.38 -3.21 -18.66
CA VAL A 20 -22.83 -2.90 -17.30
C VAL A 20 -24.16 -3.59 -17.01
N ARG A 21 -25.10 -3.60 -17.96
CA ARG A 21 -26.37 -4.34 -17.83
C ARG A 21 -26.12 -5.83 -17.62
N GLN A 22 -25.27 -6.46 -18.44
CA GLN A 22 -24.93 -7.87 -18.31
C GLN A 22 -24.27 -8.21 -16.97
N LEU A 23 -23.37 -7.34 -16.48
CA LEU A 23 -22.75 -7.49 -15.16
C LEU A 23 -23.79 -7.36 -14.04
N GLN A 24 -24.72 -6.42 -14.15
CA GLN A 24 -25.79 -6.21 -13.18
C GLN A 24 -26.74 -7.41 -13.09
N GLU A 25 -27.16 -7.97 -14.24
CA GLU A 25 -28.02 -9.17 -14.29
C GLU A 25 -27.37 -10.39 -13.64
N ARG A 26 -26.03 -10.45 -13.63
CA ARG A 26 -25.24 -11.54 -13.06
C ARG A 26 -24.74 -11.27 -11.64
N HIS A 27 -25.07 -10.11 -11.07
CA HIS A 27 -24.54 -9.65 -9.78
C HIS A 27 -22.99 -9.60 -9.72
N LEU A 28 -22.37 -9.21 -10.83
CA LEU A 28 -20.92 -9.10 -10.97
C LEU A 28 -20.48 -7.64 -11.08
N GLY A 29 -19.23 -7.37 -10.70
CA GLY A 29 -18.52 -6.13 -10.95
C GLY A 29 -17.21 -6.40 -11.68
N ALA A 30 -16.82 -5.51 -12.57
CA ALA A 30 -15.59 -5.67 -13.33
C ALA A 30 -14.36 -5.27 -12.50
N ARG A 31 -13.32 -6.11 -12.58
CA ARG A 31 -11.98 -5.92 -12.00
C ARG A 31 -10.94 -5.64 -13.07
N ARG A 32 -11.12 -6.21 -14.25
CA ARG A 32 -10.34 -5.94 -15.46
C ARG A 32 -11.25 -5.92 -16.67
N LEU A 33 -11.03 -4.94 -17.54
CA LEU A 33 -11.80 -4.72 -18.76
C LEU A 33 -10.86 -4.49 -19.93
N SER A 34 -11.26 -5.02 -21.09
CA SER A 34 -10.55 -4.83 -22.35
C SER A 34 -11.51 -4.44 -23.47
N LEU A 35 -11.18 -3.37 -24.19
CA LEU A 35 -11.74 -3.06 -25.49
C LEU A 35 -10.83 -3.69 -26.55
N ILE A 36 -11.39 -4.57 -27.36
CA ILE A 36 -10.70 -5.29 -28.43
C ILE A 36 -11.23 -4.75 -29.76
N GLY A 37 -10.35 -4.18 -30.58
CA GLY A 37 -10.63 -3.82 -31.96
C GLY A 37 -10.07 -4.88 -32.91
N TYR A 38 -10.93 -5.49 -33.71
CA TYR A 38 -10.56 -6.44 -34.76
C TYR A 38 -10.28 -5.70 -36.06
N ARG A 39 -9.08 -5.84 -36.61
CA ARG A 39 -8.67 -5.19 -37.85
C ARG A 39 -9.02 -6.04 -39.08
N VAL A 40 -9.07 -5.38 -40.23
CA VAL A 40 -9.37 -6.01 -41.54
C VAL A 40 -8.39 -7.11 -41.92
N ASP A 41 -7.14 -6.99 -41.49
CA ASP A 41 -6.07 -7.96 -41.73
C ASP A 41 -6.12 -9.17 -40.78
N GLY A 42 -7.09 -9.22 -39.87
CA GLY A 42 -7.25 -10.26 -38.85
C GLY A 42 -6.43 -10.03 -37.57
N SER A 43 -5.63 -8.96 -37.50
CA SER A 43 -4.93 -8.58 -36.27
C SER A 43 -5.88 -7.92 -35.25
N THR A 44 -5.44 -7.79 -34.01
CA THR A 44 -6.23 -7.13 -32.96
C THR A 44 -5.46 -6.01 -32.27
N ALA A 45 -6.18 -4.97 -31.87
CA ALA A 45 -5.70 -3.89 -31.01
C ALA A 45 -6.46 -3.96 -29.69
N VAL A 46 -5.75 -3.89 -28.55
CA VAL A 46 -6.38 -4.06 -27.24
C VAL A 46 -6.05 -2.90 -26.31
N ALA A 47 -7.09 -2.30 -25.74
CA ALA A 47 -6.99 -1.31 -24.68
C ALA A 47 -7.55 -1.91 -23.39
N SER A 48 -6.69 -2.11 -22.38
CA SER A 48 -7.08 -2.72 -21.10
C SER A 48 -6.87 -1.80 -19.90
N VAL A 49 -7.77 -1.93 -18.93
CA VAL A 49 -7.69 -1.28 -17.61
C VAL A 49 -8.09 -2.25 -16.51
N ALA A 50 -7.68 -1.95 -15.29
CA ALA A 50 -8.10 -2.66 -14.10
C ALA A 50 -8.56 -1.67 -13.03
N THR A 51 -9.44 -2.13 -12.16
CA THR A 51 -10.01 -1.36 -11.06
C THR A 51 -9.51 -1.88 -9.73
N THR A 52 -9.60 -1.05 -8.68
CA THR A 52 -9.13 -1.35 -7.31
C THR A 52 -10.19 -2.08 -6.52
N ILE A 53 -11.46 -1.85 -6.83
CA ILE A 53 -12.61 -2.63 -6.36
C ILE A 53 -13.49 -3.01 -7.55
N ALA A 54 -14.30 -4.07 -7.40
CA ALA A 54 -15.28 -4.45 -8.40
C ALA A 54 -16.21 -3.27 -8.72
N SER A 55 -16.32 -2.90 -10.00
CA SER A 55 -17.09 -1.73 -10.44
C SER A 55 -18.08 -2.07 -11.53
N ARG A 56 -19.26 -1.48 -11.44
CA ARG A 56 -20.28 -1.45 -12.50
C ARG A 56 -20.74 -0.02 -12.84
N ASP A 57 -19.94 0.98 -12.47
CA ASP A 57 -20.24 2.40 -12.74
C ASP A 57 -19.83 2.75 -14.18
N PRO A 58 -20.79 3.01 -15.09
CA PRO A 58 -20.50 3.24 -16.49
C PRO A 58 -19.61 4.47 -16.72
N LYS A 59 -19.80 5.55 -15.94
CA LYS A 59 -19.02 6.79 -16.09
C LYS A 59 -17.57 6.57 -15.68
N HIS A 60 -17.35 5.81 -14.60
CA HIS A 60 -16.02 5.44 -14.14
C HIS A 60 -15.29 4.58 -15.17
N LEU A 61 -15.93 3.50 -15.64
CA LEU A 61 -15.32 2.56 -16.59
C LEU A 61 -15.00 3.22 -17.94
N LEU A 62 -15.90 4.06 -18.46
CA LEU A 62 -15.69 4.84 -19.68
C LEU A 62 -14.43 5.69 -19.55
N ARG A 63 -14.35 6.45 -18.46
CA ARG A 63 -13.25 7.39 -18.23
C ARG A 63 -11.90 6.68 -18.11
N LEU A 64 -11.83 5.48 -17.53
CA LEU A 64 -10.57 4.73 -17.43
C LEU A 64 -10.07 4.26 -18.81
N LEU A 65 -10.99 3.84 -19.68
CA LEU A 65 -10.65 3.30 -21.00
C LEU A 65 -10.51 4.37 -22.08
N ALA A 66 -11.11 5.56 -21.93
CA ALA A 66 -11.19 6.59 -22.97
C ALA A 66 -9.84 6.91 -23.63
N ASP A 67 -8.83 7.29 -22.84
CA ASP A 67 -7.50 7.67 -23.37
C ASP A 67 -6.82 6.49 -24.09
N LYS A 68 -6.99 5.27 -23.58
CA LYS A 68 -6.40 4.05 -24.16
C LYS A 68 -7.14 3.61 -25.43
N ALA A 69 -8.46 3.76 -25.45
CA ALA A 69 -9.29 3.45 -26.61
C ALA A 69 -8.99 4.42 -27.77
N ALA A 70 -8.87 5.72 -27.48
CA ALA A 70 -8.49 6.73 -28.46
C ALA A 70 -7.08 6.52 -29.03
N ALA A 71 -6.19 5.86 -28.28
CA ALA A 71 -4.84 5.52 -28.73
C ALA A 71 -4.76 4.22 -29.55
N LEU A 72 -5.89 3.52 -29.80
CA LEU A 72 -5.89 2.33 -30.64
C LEU A 72 -5.69 2.71 -32.11
N ASP A 73 -4.57 2.29 -32.68
CA ASP A 73 -4.26 2.55 -34.08
C ASP A 73 -5.11 1.65 -35.01
N PRO A 74 -5.98 2.24 -35.85
CA PRO A 74 -6.75 1.48 -36.82
C PRO A 74 -5.89 0.85 -37.91
N GLU A 75 -4.72 1.40 -38.24
CA GLU A 75 -3.87 0.99 -39.38
C GLU A 75 -4.68 0.92 -40.70
N PHE A 76 -5.20 -0.26 -41.07
CA PHE A 76 -6.06 -0.48 -42.25
C PHE A 76 -7.57 -0.35 -41.96
N GLY A 77 -7.95 -0.06 -40.71
CA GLY A 77 -9.31 0.06 -40.23
C GLY A 77 -9.74 -1.10 -39.31
N PHE A 78 -10.75 -0.82 -38.49
CA PHE A 78 -11.40 -1.82 -37.65
C PHE A 78 -12.68 -2.35 -38.33
N ASP A 79 -12.89 -3.66 -38.28
CA ASP A 79 -14.12 -4.30 -38.74
C ASP A 79 -15.15 -4.48 -37.61
N ALA A 80 -14.68 -4.74 -36.39
CA ALA A 80 -15.54 -4.92 -35.22
C ALA A 80 -14.84 -4.49 -33.94
N PHE A 81 -15.65 -4.19 -32.92
CA PHE A 81 -15.19 -3.96 -31.55
C PHE A 81 -15.92 -4.90 -30.59
N ALA A 82 -15.21 -5.37 -29.57
CA ALA A 82 -15.78 -6.09 -28.45
C ALA A 82 -15.30 -5.48 -27.14
N LEU A 83 -16.19 -5.39 -26.15
CA LEU A 83 -15.84 -4.97 -24.79
C LEU A 83 -16.04 -6.17 -23.86
N GLN A 84 -14.99 -6.54 -23.15
CA GLN A 84 -14.96 -7.72 -22.31
C GLN A 84 -14.59 -7.36 -20.87
N ALA A 85 -15.25 -7.98 -19.90
CA ALA A 85 -14.81 -8.00 -18.50
C ALA A 85 -13.96 -9.25 -18.28
N ASP A 86 -12.63 -9.12 -18.45
CA ASP A 86 -11.68 -10.24 -18.37
C ASP A 86 -11.60 -10.87 -16.98
N TRP A 87 -11.85 -10.06 -15.95
CA TRP A 87 -11.92 -10.51 -14.58
C TRP A 87 -13.06 -9.79 -13.88
N THR A 88 -13.88 -10.56 -13.17
CA THR A 88 -15.02 -10.09 -12.40
C THR A 88 -14.97 -10.63 -10.98
N GLU A 89 -15.62 -9.92 -10.07
CA GLU A 89 -15.86 -10.31 -8.69
C GLU A 89 -17.35 -10.12 -8.37
N ASP A 90 -17.85 -10.86 -7.38
CA ASP A 90 -19.23 -10.70 -6.92
C ASP A 90 -19.47 -9.27 -6.45
N LEU A 91 -20.53 -8.66 -6.98
CA LEU A 91 -20.97 -7.32 -6.62
C LEU A 91 -22.49 -7.36 -6.42
N SER A 92 -22.89 -7.83 -5.25
CA SER A 92 -24.29 -7.85 -4.84
C SER A 92 -24.82 -6.42 -4.68
N ALA A 93 -26.16 -6.29 -4.74
CA ALA A 93 -26.80 -5.04 -4.37
C ALA A 93 -26.56 -4.80 -2.87
N ALA A 94 -25.53 -4.02 -2.54
CA ALA A 94 -25.35 -3.53 -1.20
C ALA A 94 -26.57 -2.65 -0.87
N GLN A 95 -27.40 -3.10 0.07
CA GLN A 95 -28.30 -2.20 0.76
C GLN A 95 -27.39 -1.17 1.42
N GLU A 96 -27.43 0.07 0.93
CA GLU A 96 -26.75 1.18 1.58
C GLU A 96 -27.27 1.22 3.02
N SER A 97 -26.35 1.06 3.97
CA SER A 97 -26.65 1.19 5.40
C SER A 97 -27.38 2.52 5.61
N LEU A 98 -28.50 2.48 6.34
CA LEU A 98 -29.27 3.67 6.76
C LEU A 98 -28.48 4.57 7.74
N VAL A 99 -27.39 4.04 8.29
CA VAL A 99 -26.36 4.81 8.98
C VAL A 99 -25.29 5.09 7.93
N GLU A 100 -25.13 6.36 7.56
CA GLU A 100 -24.11 6.79 6.58
C GLU A 100 -22.77 6.06 6.81
N GLU A 101 -22.31 5.33 5.78
CA GLU A 101 -20.91 5.12 5.34
C GLU A 101 -20.87 3.95 4.33
N PRO A 102 -20.35 4.12 3.07
CA PRO A 102 -18.91 3.99 2.78
C PRO A 102 -18.46 4.76 1.49
N SER A 103 -18.77 6.05 1.37
CA SER A 103 -18.41 6.83 0.16
C SER A 103 -16.88 6.93 -0.03
N GLY A 104 -16.14 7.10 1.08
CA GLY A 104 -14.70 7.32 1.06
C GLY A 104 -13.89 6.18 0.45
N GLU A 105 -14.21 4.92 0.76
CA GLU A 105 -13.47 3.77 0.20
C GLU A 105 -13.64 3.66 -1.32
N ARG A 106 -14.87 3.85 -1.81
CA ARG A 106 -15.16 3.82 -3.25
C ARG A 106 -14.53 5.00 -3.99
N GLU A 107 -14.55 6.19 -3.38
CA GLU A 107 -13.88 7.37 -3.93
C GLU A 107 -12.36 7.22 -3.97
N LEU A 108 -11.77 6.67 -2.91
CA LEU A 108 -10.35 6.33 -2.85
C LEU A 108 -9.99 5.31 -3.93
N ALA A 109 -10.77 4.24 -4.07
CA ALA A 109 -10.57 3.24 -5.11
C ALA A 109 -10.63 3.86 -6.52
N ARG A 110 -11.64 4.70 -6.80
CA ARG A 110 -11.72 5.45 -8.08
C ARG A 110 -10.53 6.38 -8.28
N LEU A 111 -10.01 7.01 -7.22
CA LEU A 111 -8.82 7.83 -7.30
C LEU A 111 -7.59 7.00 -7.67
N ILE A 112 -7.37 5.86 -6.99
CA ILE A 112 -6.28 4.92 -7.26
C ILE A 112 -6.34 4.44 -8.70
N ASP A 113 -7.51 4.06 -9.21
CA ASP A 113 -7.70 3.60 -10.59
C ASP A 113 -7.24 4.67 -11.60
N ARG A 114 -7.67 5.92 -11.39
CA ARG A 114 -7.35 7.06 -12.27
C ARG A 114 -5.86 7.38 -12.24
N LEU A 115 -5.24 7.36 -11.05
CA LEU A 115 -3.80 7.54 -10.90
C LEU A 115 -3.03 6.40 -11.57
N THR A 116 -3.54 5.17 -11.48
CA THR A 116 -2.88 3.99 -12.04
C THR A 116 -2.92 3.99 -13.57
N VAL A 117 -4.03 4.37 -14.17
CA VAL A 117 -4.13 4.55 -15.63
C VAL A 117 -3.15 5.63 -16.12
N LYS A 118 -3.02 6.73 -15.39
CA LYS A 118 -2.19 7.88 -15.78
C LYS A 118 -0.69 7.69 -15.53
N LEU A 119 -0.32 7.14 -14.38
CA LEU A 119 1.07 7.01 -13.94
C LEU A 119 1.67 5.62 -14.25
N GLY A 120 0.82 4.66 -14.61
CA GLY A 120 1.20 3.27 -14.86
C GLY A 120 1.02 2.37 -13.63
N PRO A 121 0.97 1.04 -13.85
CA PRO A 121 0.57 0.04 -12.85
C PRO A 121 1.50 -0.07 -11.64
N THR A 122 2.76 0.35 -11.76
CA THR A 122 3.78 0.19 -10.71
C THR A 122 4.07 1.46 -9.91
N ARG A 123 3.59 2.63 -10.39
CA ARG A 123 3.88 3.93 -9.77
C ARG A 123 2.95 4.27 -8.61
N VAL A 124 1.73 3.76 -8.62
CA VAL A 124 0.78 3.89 -7.51
C VAL A 124 0.94 2.67 -6.61
N ARG A 125 1.39 2.89 -5.37
CA ARG A 125 1.73 1.83 -4.42
C ARG A 125 0.96 2.01 -3.13
N ARG A 126 0.74 0.90 -2.43
CA ARG A 126 0.16 0.86 -1.09
C ARG A 126 1.06 0.03 -0.16
N PRO A 127 1.08 0.35 1.15
CA PRO A 127 1.78 -0.49 2.10
C PRO A 127 1.03 -1.81 2.28
N GLN A 128 1.77 -2.89 2.42
CA GLN A 128 1.27 -4.19 2.85
C GLN A 128 2.19 -4.70 3.97
N PRO A 129 1.66 -5.36 5.00
CA PRO A 129 2.49 -6.06 5.96
C PRO A 129 3.47 -7.01 5.28
N PHE A 130 4.68 -7.12 5.81
CA PHE A 130 5.69 -8.06 5.33
C PHE A 130 6.24 -8.83 6.52
N GLU A 131 6.48 -10.14 6.35
CA GLU A 131 6.95 -11.03 7.42
C GLU A 131 8.41 -10.75 7.78
N SER A 132 8.62 -9.69 8.56
CA SER A 132 9.88 -9.36 9.20
C SER A 132 9.65 -8.91 10.63
N HIS A 133 10.45 -9.45 11.56
CA HIS A 133 10.46 -8.97 12.93
C HIS A 133 11.18 -7.62 13.07
N LEU A 134 11.95 -7.19 12.06
CA LEU A 134 12.58 -5.88 12.04
C LEU A 134 11.55 -4.79 11.68
N PRO A 135 11.42 -3.73 12.47
CA PRO A 135 10.40 -2.71 12.23
C PRO A 135 10.58 -1.99 10.89
N GLU A 136 11.83 -1.75 10.47
CA GLU A 136 12.14 -1.12 9.17
C GLU A 136 11.77 -1.98 7.94
N CYS A 137 11.59 -3.30 8.13
CA CYS A 137 11.28 -4.25 7.06
C CYS A 137 9.87 -4.84 7.19
N ALA A 138 9.10 -4.46 8.20
CA ALA A 138 7.79 -5.04 8.50
C ALA A 138 6.68 -4.60 7.52
N VAL A 139 7.01 -3.73 6.56
CA VAL A 139 6.11 -3.21 5.54
C VAL A 139 6.80 -3.27 4.18
N GLU A 140 6.10 -3.80 3.19
CA GLU A 140 6.49 -3.72 1.79
C GLU A 140 5.55 -2.78 1.02
N TRP A 141 6.09 -2.07 0.04
CA TRP A 141 5.30 -1.28 -0.90
C TRP A 141 4.96 -2.09 -2.13
N ILE A 142 3.70 -2.46 -2.30
CA ILE A 142 3.23 -3.20 -3.47
C ILE A 142 2.44 -2.31 -4.43
N PRO A 143 2.37 -2.63 -5.74
CA PRO A 143 1.45 -1.97 -6.66
C PRO A 143 0.02 -1.97 -6.10
N ALA A 144 -0.69 -0.85 -6.24
CA ALA A 144 -1.99 -0.66 -5.59
C ALA A 144 -3.04 -1.69 -6.04
N LEU A 145 -2.97 -2.12 -7.31
CA LEU A 145 -3.86 -3.12 -7.91
C LEU A 145 -3.46 -4.56 -7.64
N SER A 146 -2.30 -4.82 -7.01
CA SER A 146 -1.91 -6.17 -6.63
C SER A 146 -2.83 -6.71 -5.54
N LYS A 147 -3.11 -8.02 -5.58
CA LYS A 147 -3.83 -8.71 -4.52
C LYS A 147 -3.03 -8.59 -3.22
N ALA A 148 -3.68 -8.12 -2.14
CA ALA A 148 -3.05 -8.13 -0.82
C ALA A 148 -3.00 -9.59 -0.32
N GLU A 149 -1.89 -9.97 0.30
CA GLU A 149 -1.87 -11.17 1.11
C GLU A 149 -2.41 -10.83 2.51
N ALA A 150 -3.29 -11.69 3.01
CA ALA A 150 -3.74 -11.61 4.38
C ALA A 150 -2.63 -12.17 5.27
N ILE A 151 -1.83 -11.29 5.85
CA ILE A 151 -0.81 -11.64 6.83
C ILE A 151 -1.39 -11.27 8.19
N GLU A 152 -1.36 -12.23 9.12
CA GLU A 152 -1.72 -11.94 10.51
C GLU A 152 -0.71 -10.98 11.11
N LEU A 153 -1.20 -9.79 11.48
CA LEU A 153 -0.36 -8.80 12.12
C LEU A 153 -0.06 -9.24 13.56
N PRO A 154 1.21 -9.27 13.97
CA PRO A 154 1.55 -9.53 15.37
C PRO A 154 0.92 -8.44 16.25
N GLN A 155 0.32 -8.84 17.37
CA GLN A 155 -0.32 -7.93 18.33
C GLN A 155 0.70 -7.15 19.20
N VAL A 156 1.80 -6.70 18.60
CA VAL A 156 2.85 -5.92 19.28
C VAL A 156 2.57 -4.44 19.07
N ARG A 157 2.48 -3.68 20.16
CA ARG A 157 2.27 -2.22 20.11
C ARG A 157 3.55 -1.49 19.69
N ARG A 158 3.72 -1.32 18.38
CA ARG A 158 4.77 -0.50 17.74
C ARG A 158 4.26 0.94 17.50
N PRO A 159 5.16 1.93 17.36
CA PRO A 159 4.78 3.33 17.15
C PRO A 159 4.10 3.57 15.80
N ASP A 160 3.18 4.55 15.76
CA ASP A 160 2.47 4.96 14.54
C ASP A 160 3.40 5.64 13.53
N ARG A 161 4.48 6.26 14.03
CA ARG A 161 5.50 6.92 13.22
C ARG A 161 6.88 6.36 13.56
N LEU A 162 7.50 5.73 12.57
CA LEU A 162 8.90 5.36 12.59
C LEU A 162 9.75 6.48 11.97
N LEU A 163 10.95 6.71 12.49
CA LEU A 163 11.95 7.57 11.87
C LEU A 163 12.66 6.79 10.76
N ASP A 164 12.83 7.40 9.59
CA ASP A 164 13.54 6.77 8.45
C ASP A 164 14.96 6.31 8.84
N ARG A 165 15.58 7.02 9.77
CA ARG A 165 16.85 6.65 10.39
C ARG A 165 16.72 6.85 11.91
N PRO A 166 17.08 5.84 12.72
CA PRO A 166 17.21 6.03 14.15
C PRO A 166 18.16 7.19 14.48
N GLU A 167 17.76 8.06 15.40
CA GLU A 167 18.59 9.18 15.85
C GLU A 167 19.30 8.80 17.15
N ALA A 168 20.60 9.06 17.23
CA ALA A 168 21.37 8.79 18.45
C ALA A 168 20.88 9.67 19.61
N ILE A 169 20.82 9.09 20.80
CA ILE A 169 20.43 9.78 22.03
C ILE A 169 21.41 9.42 23.15
N ASP A 170 21.61 10.37 24.07
CA ASP A 170 22.34 10.10 25.31
C ASP A 170 21.33 9.65 26.37
N VAL A 171 21.54 8.48 26.95
CA VAL A 171 20.66 7.91 27.98
C VAL A 171 21.38 7.86 29.33
N ILE A 172 20.70 8.37 30.35
CA ILE A 172 21.12 8.25 31.75
C ILE A 172 20.22 7.20 32.41
N TYR A 173 20.85 6.19 33.00
CA TYR A 173 20.18 5.08 33.67
C TYR A 173 19.94 5.34 35.16
N ALA A 174 18.95 4.65 35.74
CA ALA A 174 18.83 4.53 37.19
C ALA A 174 19.97 3.71 37.79
N THR A 175 20.35 2.63 37.11
CA THR A 175 21.36 1.64 37.48
C THR A 175 22.01 1.08 36.20
N PRO A 176 23.23 0.52 36.24
CA PRO A 176 23.91 0.00 35.04
C PRO A 176 23.12 -1.04 34.24
N GLU A 177 22.21 -1.77 34.89
CA GLU A 177 21.32 -2.76 34.29
C GLU A 177 19.85 -2.30 34.25
N GLY A 178 19.59 -1.06 34.67
CA GLY A 178 18.25 -0.55 34.94
C GLY A 178 17.55 0.03 33.72
N MET A 179 16.28 0.36 33.93
CA MET A 179 15.49 1.09 32.94
C MET A 179 16.05 2.52 32.73
N PRO A 180 15.91 3.07 31.51
CA PRO A 180 16.33 4.43 31.21
C PRO A 180 15.52 5.44 32.06
N ARG A 181 16.20 6.43 32.66
CA ARG A 181 15.55 7.47 33.47
C ARG A 181 15.43 8.81 32.77
N ARG A 182 16.42 9.14 31.95
CA ARG A 182 16.46 10.39 31.21
C ARG A 182 17.15 10.16 29.89
N PHE A 183 16.73 10.86 28.87
CA PHE A 183 17.48 10.92 27.63
C PHE A 183 17.55 12.33 27.07
N VAL A 184 18.59 12.60 26.28
CA VAL A 184 18.74 13.85 25.54
C VAL A 184 18.49 13.58 24.07
N TRP A 185 17.52 14.28 23.49
CA TRP A 185 17.18 14.16 22.07
C TRP A 185 16.96 15.55 21.48
N ARG A 186 17.62 15.84 20.34
CA ARG A 186 17.57 17.14 19.66
C ARG A 186 17.79 18.33 20.61
N ARG A 187 18.78 18.19 21.51
CA ARG A 187 19.16 19.17 22.56
C ARG A 187 18.10 19.41 23.64
N ALA A 188 17.02 18.65 23.66
CA ALA A 188 16.02 18.67 24.72
C ALA A 188 16.24 17.51 25.69
N VAL A 189 16.09 17.79 26.98
CA VAL A 189 16.14 16.77 28.04
C VAL A 189 14.74 16.22 28.27
N HIS A 190 14.61 14.90 28.28
CA HIS A 190 13.37 14.18 28.53
C HIS A 190 13.52 13.30 29.77
N ASP A 191 12.81 13.65 30.84
CA ASP A 191 12.71 12.80 32.04
C ASP A 191 11.63 11.74 31.81
N ILE A 192 12.02 10.47 31.94
CA ILE A 192 11.15 9.31 31.73
C ILE A 192 10.31 9.09 32.99
N ALA A 193 8.99 9.17 32.85
CA ALA A 193 8.02 8.88 33.90
C ALA A 193 7.62 7.40 33.92
N ARG A 194 7.55 6.75 32.75
CA ARG A 194 7.24 5.32 32.62
C ARG A 194 8.09 4.67 31.54
N ALA A 195 8.47 3.41 31.76
CA ALA A 195 9.20 2.61 30.79
C ALA A 195 8.66 1.18 30.77
N GLU A 196 8.59 0.59 29.58
CA GLU A 196 8.15 -0.79 29.33
C GLU A 196 9.08 -1.45 28.32
N GLY A 197 9.40 -2.74 28.52
CA GLY A 197 10.31 -3.51 27.68
C GLY A 197 11.29 -4.37 28.50
N PRO A 198 12.32 -4.96 27.86
CA PRO A 198 12.66 -4.79 26.44
C PRO A 198 11.86 -5.70 25.49
N GLU A 199 11.45 -5.18 24.33
CA GLU A 199 11.21 -6.00 23.13
C GLU A 199 12.57 -6.28 22.49
N ARG A 200 13.02 -7.54 22.56
CA ARG A 200 14.32 -7.95 22.03
C ARG A 200 14.19 -8.37 20.57
N ILE A 201 14.83 -7.62 19.67
CA ILE A 201 14.83 -7.85 18.23
C ILE A 201 16.25 -8.23 17.81
N ALA A 202 16.45 -9.50 17.42
CA ALA A 202 17.70 -9.96 16.84
C ALA A 202 17.83 -9.53 15.37
N PRO A 203 19.05 -9.35 14.84
CA PRO A 203 19.27 -9.20 13.41
C PRO A 203 18.67 -10.37 12.61
N GLU A 204 18.23 -10.09 11.39
CA GLU A 204 17.95 -11.16 10.41
C GLU A 204 19.29 -11.75 9.94
N TRP A 205 19.72 -12.84 10.58
CA TRP A 205 21.05 -13.43 10.35
C TRP A 205 21.30 -13.87 8.89
N TRP A 206 20.24 -14.10 8.11
CA TRP A 206 20.31 -14.44 6.68
C TRP A 206 20.47 -13.23 5.75
N ARG A 207 20.26 -12.00 6.25
CA ARG A 207 20.34 -10.74 5.48
C ARG A 207 21.42 -9.80 5.99
N GLN A 208 21.84 -9.96 7.24
CA GLN A 208 22.75 -9.04 7.92
C GLN A 208 24.12 -9.68 8.19
N PRO A 209 25.19 -8.88 8.25
CA PRO A 209 26.51 -9.39 8.60
C PRO A 209 26.50 -9.98 10.02
N SER A 210 27.43 -10.90 10.30
CA SER A 210 27.59 -11.51 11.62
C SER A 210 27.90 -10.50 12.74
N SER A 211 28.42 -9.32 12.37
CA SER A 211 28.68 -8.20 13.26
C SER A 211 27.41 -7.44 13.68
N ALA A 212 26.27 -7.67 13.04
CA ALA A 212 25.02 -7.03 13.43
C ALA A 212 24.67 -7.39 14.88
N ARG A 213 24.21 -6.38 15.62
CA ARG A 213 23.92 -6.47 17.05
C ARG A 213 22.41 -6.50 17.28
N LEU A 214 21.99 -7.19 18.34
CA LEU A 214 20.59 -7.19 18.76
C LEU A 214 20.16 -5.80 19.26
N ARG A 215 18.87 -5.53 19.19
CA ARG A 215 18.27 -4.29 19.65
C ARG A 215 17.27 -4.60 20.77
N ASP A 216 17.49 -4.03 21.95
CA ASP A 216 16.54 -4.06 23.06
C ASP A 216 15.71 -2.76 23.00
N TYR A 217 14.46 -2.85 22.55
CA TYR A 217 13.54 -1.72 22.41
C TYR A 217 12.73 -1.48 23.68
N TYR A 218 12.55 -0.21 24.04
CA TYR A 218 11.79 0.25 25.18
C TYR A 218 10.75 1.27 24.74
N ARG A 219 9.51 1.11 25.22
CA ARG A 219 8.50 2.14 25.14
C ARG A 219 8.61 3.02 26.38
N VAL A 220 8.89 4.30 26.19
CA VAL A 220 9.05 5.26 27.29
C VAL A 220 8.06 6.40 27.17
N GLU A 221 7.50 6.82 28.28
CA GLU A 221 6.63 7.99 28.41
C GLU A 221 7.39 9.04 29.22
N ASP A 222 7.52 10.26 28.70
CA ASP A 222 8.13 11.37 29.43
C ASP A 222 7.16 12.02 30.42
N ALA A 223 7.67 12.85 31.32
CA ALA A 223 6.88 13.56 32.32
C ALA A 223 5.80 14.51 31.75
N ARG A 224 5.81 14.77 30.43
CA ARG A 224 4.80 15.56 29.73
C ARG A 224 3.82 14.68 28.92
N GLY A 225 3.86 13.36 29.13
CA GLY A 225 2.97 12.38 28.49
C GLY A 225 3.35 12.02 27.05
N ARG A 226 4.49 12.50 26.53
CA ARG A 226 4.94 12.12 25.18
C ARG A 226 5.56 10.73 25.22
N ARG A 227 5.25 9.92 24.22
CA ARG A 227 5.64 8.52 24.16
C ARG A 227 6.62 8.26 23.03
N TYR A 228 7.70 7.57 23.36
CA TYR A 228 8.83 7.33 22.47
C TYR A 228 9.16 5.84 22.42
N TRP A 229 9.70 5.42 21.29
CA TRP A 229 10.26 4.10 21.10
C TRP A 229 11.76 4.24 20.92
N ILE A 230 12.50 3.90 21.97
CA ILE A 230 13.97 3.99 22.03
C ILE A 230 14.56 2.59 22.10
N TYR A 231 15.79 2.40 21.66
CA TYR A 231 16.45 1.11 21.78
C TYR A 231 17.92 1.23 22.13
N ARG A 232 18.41 0.16 22.75
CA ARG A 232 19.83 -0.09 22.96
C ARG A 232 20.33 -1.07 21.91
N GLU A 233 21.39 -0.69 21.20
CA GLU A 233 22.04 -1.53 20.20
C GLU A 233 23.22 -2.27 20.81
N GLY A 234 23.09 -3.60 20.90
CA GLY A 234 24.09 -4.48 21.49
C GLY A 234 23.99 -4.67 22.99
N LEU A 235 24.78 -5.62 23.48
CA LEU A 235 24.92 -5.91 24.90
C LEU A 235 26.36 -5.69 25.35
N ILE A 236 26.54 -5.35 26.62
CA ILE A 236 27.86 -5.27 27.22
C ILE A 236 28.50 -6.66 27.16
N GLY A 237 29.71 -6.74 26.59
CA GLY A 237 30.44 -8.01 26.50
C GLY A 237 29.97 -8.97 25.40
N ASP A 238 29.16 -8.52 24.44
CA ASP A 238 28.70 -9.37 23.32
C ASP A 238 29.80 -9.73 22.29
N GLY A 239 31.00 -9.17 22.42
CA GLY A 239 32.13 -9.42 21.53
C GLY A 239 31.94 -8.89 20.10
N ARG A 240 30.92 -8.08 19.85
CA ARG A 240 30.51 -7.62 18.51
C ARG A 240 30.64 -6.10 18.31
N GLY A 241 31.44 -5.44 19.16
CA GLY A 241 31.71 -4.01 19.05
C GLY A 241 32.04 -3.36 20.39
N GLY A 242 31.98 -2.02 20.41
CA GLY A 242 32.17 -1.21 21.62
C GLY A 242 30.94 -1.22 22.54
N ALA A 243 30.89 -0.23 23.44
CA ALA A 243 29.76 -0.03 24.35
C ALA A 243 28.43 0.07 23.58
N PRO A 244 27.30 -0.39 24.15
CA PRO A 244 26.00 -0.29 23.51
C PRO A 244 25.60 1.15 23.21
N GLY A 245 25.12 1.41 21.99
CA GLY A 245 24.59 2.72 21.59
C GLY A 245 23.10 2.84 21.89
N TRP A 246 22.61 4.07 22.08
CA TRP A 246 21.18 4.34 22.25
C TRP A 246 20.64 5.20 21.13
N TYR A 247 19.43 4.85 20.71
CA TYR A 247 18.75 5.52 19.62
C TYR A 247 17.26 5.68 19.93
N ILE A 248 16.68 6.73 19.38
CA ILE A 248 15.24 6.85 19.22
C ILE A 248 14.86 6.42 17.81
N HIS A 249 13.84 5.56 17.69
CA HIS A 249 13.40 5.00 16.41
C HIS A 249 11.97 5.40 16.06
N GLY A 250 11.10 5.64 17.05
CA GLY A 250 9.71 5.99 16.74
C GLY A 250 9.00 6.80 17.80
N LEU A 251 7.84 7.33 17.41
CA LEU A 251 6.98 8.20 18.20
C LEU A 251 5.57 7.60 18.21
N PHE A 252 4.96 7.54 19.39
CA PHE A 252 3.54 7.20 19.51
C PHE A 252 2.72 8.50 19.52
N GLY A 253 1.53 8.47 18.90
CA GLY A 253 0.60 9.61 18.86
C GLY A 253 0.03 10.02 20.22
#